data_AF-A0A661KGS1-F1
#
_entry.id   AF-A0A661KGS1-F1
#
_cell.length_a   1.000
_cell.length_b   1.000
_cell.length_c   1.000
_cell.angle_alpha   90.00
_cell.angle_beta   90.00
_cell.angle_gamma   90.00
#
_symmetry.space_group_name_H-M   'P 1'
#
loop_
_entity.id
_entity.type
_entity.pdbx_description
1 polymer ?
#
loop_
_entity_poly.entity_id
_entity_poly.type
_entity_poly.pdbx_seq_one_letter_code
_entity_poly.pdbx_strand_id
1 'polypeptide(L)'
;MKLYAIVIETHSGFGTPLKGDTLFGQFCWEVAMDPRLIGRSLDECLESYKEKPFVVFSSAFPRIPDDSGTLVVALRRPAFPVKLNSLKLPGNRCERFLKLKEEKKKRYFVCECKGVPIDFS
;
A
#
# COMPACT_ATOMS: atom_id res chain seq x y z
N MET A 1 -13.99 7.66 -3.89
CA MET A 1 -12.53 7.84 -3.95
C MET A 1 -12.03 6.99 -5.11
N LYS A 2 -11.23 7.55 -6.02
CA LYS A 2 -10.62 6.77 -7.12
C LYS A 2 -9.27 6.23 -6.62
N LEU A 3 -8.97 4.97 -6.92
CA LEU A 3 -7.69 4.34 -6.61
C LEU A 3 -6.88 4.25 -7.90
N TYR A 4 -5.62 4.69 -7.84
CA TYR A 4 -4.66 4.54 -8.91
C TYR A 4 -3.50 3.68 -8.39
N ALA A 5 -3.08 2.70 -9.19
CA ALA A 5 -1.88 1.93 -8.93
C ALA A 5 -0.77 2.44 -9.84
N ILE A 6 0.27 3.01 -9.24
CA ILE A 6 1.46 3.51 -9.94
C ILE A 6 2.58 2.52 -9.70
N VAL A 7 3.16 1.99 -10.77
CA VAL A 7 4.29 1.05 -10.71
C VAL A 7 5.57 1.83 -10.95
N ILE A 8 6.47 1.82 -9.97
CA ILE A 8 7.80 2.44 -10.10
C ILE A 8 8.79 1.35 -10.48
N GLU A 9 9.27 1.38 -11.72
CA GLU A 9 10.34 0.50 -12.19
C GLU A 9 11.70 1.13 -11.89
N THR A 10 12.44 0.52 -10.98
CA THR A 10 13.77 1.03 -10.61
C THR A 10 14.88 0.43 -11.45
N HIS A 11 15.78 1.28 -11.93
CA HIS A 11 17.02 0.87 -12.57
C HIS A 11 18.14 0.52 -11.57
N SER A 12 17.96 0.81 -10.27
CA SER A 12 18.94 0.53 -9.21
C SER A 12 18.26 0.27 -7.86
N GLY A 13 19.02 -0.23 -6.89
CA GLY A 13 18.49 -0.52 -5.56
C GLY A 13 18.17 0.75 -4.76
N PHE A 14 17.03 0.77 -4.06
CA PHE A 14 16.71 1.82 -3.11
C PHE A 14 17.54 1.71 -1.83
N GLY A 15 17.97 2.85 -1.28
CA GLY A 15 18.59 2.90 0.05
C GLY A 15 17.64 2.60 1.20
N THR A 16 16.35 2.90 1.05
CA THR A 16 15.29 2.62 2.02
C THR A 16 13.97 2.29 1.32
N PRO A 17 13.06 1.52 1.95
CA PRO A 17 11.72 1.32 1.41
C PRO A 17 10.97 2.66 1.27
N LEU A 18 10.37 2.90 0.12
CA LEU A 18 9.56 4.08 -0.16
C LEU A 18 8.30 4.11 0.72
N LYS A 19 8.27 5.04 1.68
CA LYS A 19 7.11 5.23 2.57
C LYS A 19 6.13 6.25 1.99
N GLY A 20 4.87 6.13 2.41
CA GLY A 20 3.78 6.98 1.89
C GLY A 20 3.96 8.45 2.23
N ASP A 21 4.51 8.76 3.40
CA ASP A 21 4.87 10.13 3.81
C ASP A 21 5.98 10.71 2.93
N THR A 22 6.96 9.90 2.54
CA THR A 22 8.03 10.32 1.63
C THR A 22 7.49 10.61 0.23
N LEU A 23 6.64 9.73 -0.30
CA LEU A 23 6.01 9.91 -1.61
C LEU A 23 5.10 11.14 -1.63
N PHE A 24 4.28 11.31 -0.58
CA PHE A 24 3.45 12.51 -0.44
C PHE A 24 4.28 13.79 -0.35
N GLY A 25 5.39 13.76 0.40
CA GLY A 25 6.31 14.89 0.47
C GLY A 25 6.90 15.27 -0.88
N GLN A 26 7.35 14.30 -1.67
CA GLN A 26 7.86 14.54 -3.04
C GLN A 26 6.77 15.10 -3.95
N PHE A 27 5.56 14.54 -3.89
CA PHE A 27 4.42 15.05 -4.63
C PHE A 27 4.11 16.51 -4.27
N CYS A 28 4.13 16.87 -2.98
CA CYS A 28 3.93 18.25 -2.54
C CYS A 28 5.01 19.20 -3.07
N TRP A 29 6.27 18.75 -3.15
CA TRP A 29 7.35 19.54 -3.76
C TRP A 29 7.08 19.84 -5.23
N GLU A 30 6.67 18.84 -6.01
CA GLU A 30 6.34 19.03 -7.43
C GLU A 30 5.17 20.00 -7.61
N VAL A 31 4.12 19.88 -6.78
CA VAL A 31 2.98 20.79 -6.78
C VAL A 31 3.38 22.22 -6.39
N ALA A 32 4.29 22.38 -5.43
CA ALA A 32 4.79 23.69 -5.03
C ALA A 32 5.63 24.36 -6.13
N MET A 33 6.35 23.57 -6.94
CA MET A 33 7.11 24.06 -8.09
C MET A 33 6.23 24.37 -9.30
N ASP A 34 5.20 23.55 -9.57
CA ASP A 34 4.23 23.78 -10.63
C ASP A 34 2.78 23.53 -10.16
N PRO A 35 2.09 24.58 -9.66
CA PRO A 35 0.70 24.48 -9.20
C PRO A 35 -0.30 24.06 -10.30
N ARG A 36 0.07 24.15 -11.58
CA ARG A 36 -0.81 23.79 -12.70
C ARG A 36 -1.08 22.29 -12.76
N LEU A 37 -0.22 21.46 -12.16
CA LEU A 37 -0.40 20.00 -12.09
C LEU A 37 -1.72 19.59 -11.44
N ILE A 38 -2.20 20.39 -10.48
CA ILE A 38 -3.46 20.15 -9.76
C ILE A 38 -4.47 21.28 -9.92
N GLY A 39 -4.10 22.36 -10.61
CA GLY A 39 -4.95 23.51 -10.90
C GLY A 39 -5.28 24.39 -9.70
N ARG A 40 -4.50 24.30 -8.61
CA ARG A 40 -4.65 25.08 -7.37
C ARG A 40 -3.34 25.08 -6.58
N SER A 41 -3.21 25.96 -5.60
CA SER A 41 -2.02 26.02 -4.75
C SER A 41 -1.97 24.86 -3.74
N LEU A 42 -0.76 24.55 -3.27
CA LEU A 42 -0.57 23.54 -2.21
C LEU A 42 -1.26 23.96 -0.90
N ASP A 43 -1.25 25.24 -0.55
CA ASP A 43 -1.86 25.75 0.69
C ASP A 43 -3.38 25.55 0.69
N GLU A 44 -4.06 25.85 -0.41
CA GLU A 44 -5.50 25.60 -0.58
C GLU A 44 -5.84 24.10 -0.48
N CYS A 45 -4.95 23.24 -0.97
CA CYS A 45 -5.08 21.79 -0.86
C CYS A 45 -4.95 21.30 0.59
N LEU A 46 -4.11 21.94 1.40
CA LEU A 46 -3.81 21.51 2.76
C LEU A 46 -4.82 22.04 3.78
N GLU A 47 -5.48 23.17 3.52
CA GLU A 47 -6.41 23.83 4.44
C GLU A 47 -7.53 22.90 4.95
N SER A 48 -8.12 22.10 4.06
CA SER A 48 -9.20 21.15 4.39
C SER A 48 -8.76 19.68 4.34
N TYR A 49 -7.46 19.40 4.38
CA TYR A 49 -6.94 18.04 4.16
C TYR A 49 -7.44 17.03 5.21
N LYS A 50 -7.69 17.50 6.44
CA LYS A 50 -8.20 16.65 7.54
C LYS A 50 -9.63 16.18 7.30
N GLU A 51 -10.51 17.05 6.78
CA GLU A 51 -11.89 16.66 6.48
C GLU A 51 -12.03 16.04 5.09
N LYS A 52 -11.28 16.55 4.10
CA LYS A 52 -11.41 16.20 2.70
C LYS A 52 -10.04 16.15 2.01
N PRO A 53 -9.29 15.03 2.16
CA PRO A 53 -8.01 14.88 1.50
C PRO A 53 -8.20 14.85 -0.02
N PHE A 54 -7.42 15.67 -0.73
CA PHE A 54 -7.45 15.73 -2.19
C PHE A 54 -6.70 14.54 -2.84
N VAL A 55 -5.71 13.98 -2.14
CA VAL A 55 -4.96 12.78 -2.52
C VAL A 55 -4.49 12.06 -1.26
N VAL A 56 -4.35 10.74 -1.32
CA VAL A 56 -3.80 9.92 -0.23
C VAL A 56 -2.83 8.91 -0.83
N PHE A 57 -1.62 8.85 -0.30
CA PHE A 57 -0.58 7.91 -0.74
C PHE A 57 -0.45 6.75 0.25
N SER A 58 -0.42 5.53 -0.28
CA SER A 58 0.04 4.38 0.48
C SER A 58 1.57 4.34 0.52
N SER A 59 2.13 3.60 1.49
CA SER A 59 3.53 3.19 1.36
C SER A 59 3.69 2.25 0.16
N ALA A 60 4.85 2.29 -0.49
CA ALA A 60 5.12 1.38 -1.60
C ALA A 60 5.21 -0.06 -1.10
N PHE A 61 4.81 -0.97 -1.97
CA PHE A 61 4.88 -2.41 -1.74
C PHE A 61 5.34 -3.12 -3.02
N PRO A 62 6.01 -4.28 -2.89
CA PRO A 62 6.43 -5.04 -4.05
C PRO A 62 5.24 -5.49 -4.89
N ARG A 63 5.33 -5.26 -6.20
CA ARG A 63 4.49 -5.93 -7.20
C ARG A 63 5.11 -7.29 -7.53
N ILE A 64 4.28 -8.30 -7.65
CA ILE A 64 4.67 -9.62 -8.14
C ILE A 64 4.34 -9.64 -9.64
N PRO A 65 5.30 -9.93 -10.52
CA PRO A 65 5.03 -10.11 -11.94
C PRO A 65 4.04 -11.26 -12.14
N ASP A 66 3.04 -11.03 -12.98
CA ASP A 66 2.07 -12.05 -13.36
C ASP A 66 1.70 -11.85 -14.83
N ASP A 67 1.73 -12.94 -15.59
CA ASP A 67 1.50 -12.94 -17.05
C ASP A 67 0.01 -12.77 -17.39
N SER A 68 -0.88 -12.91 -16.40
CA SER A 68 -2.33 -12.78 -16.58
C SER A 68 -2.81 -11.33 -16.74
N GLY A 69 -1.92 -10.34 -16.59
CA GLY A 69 -2.27 -8.92 -16.61
C GLY A 69 -2.95 -8.44 -15.33
N THR A 70 -3.07 -9.29 -14.31
CA THR A 70 -3.65 -8.92 -13.00
C THR A 70 -2.61 -8.23 -12.12
N LEU A 71 -3.01 -7.19 -11.39
CA LEU A 71 -2.14 -6.57 -10.39
C LEU A 71 -2.03 -7.47 -9.16
N VAL A 72 -0.90 -8.19 -9.03
CA VAL A 72 -0.58 -8.99 -7.86
C VAL A 72 0.43 -8.24 -6.99
N VAL A 73 0.10 -8.04 -5.71
CA VAL A 73 0.90 -7.20 -4.79
C VAL A 73 1.13 -7.88 -3.46
N ALA A 74 2.28 -7.62 -2.84
CA ALA A 74 2.64 -8.10 -1.51
C ALA A 74 2.39 -7.02 -0.45
N LEU A 75 1.20 -7.01 0.15
CA LEU A 75 0.82 -6.04 1.17
C LEU A 75 1.35 -6.44 2.55
N ARG A 76 1.73 -5.46 3.36
CA ARG A 76 2.14 -5.72 4.75
C ARG A 76 0.96 -6.30 5.52
N ARG A 77 1.23 -7.34 6.31
CA ARG A 77 0.23 -7.97 7.16
C ARG A 77 -0.41 -6.92 8.08
N PRO A 78 -1.76 -6.76 8.06
CA PRO A 78 -2.43 -5.87 8.98
C PRO A 78 -2.23 -6.35 10.42
N ALA A 79 -2.15 -5.41 11.36
CA ALA A 79 -2.02 -5.67 12.80
C ALA A 79 -3.33 -6.19 13.42
N PHE A 80 -3.95 -7.16 12.77
CA PHE A 80 -5.23 -7.71 13.19
C PHE A 80 -5.05 -8.74 14.31
N PRO A 81 -5.92 -8.76 15.34
CA PRO A 81 -5.87 -9.77 16.38
C PRO A 81 -6.02 -11.16 15.77
N VAL A 82 -4.98 -11.97 15.86
CA VAL A 82 -4.96 -13.35 15.34
C VAL A 82 -6.11 -14.20 15.92
N LYS A 83 -6.64 -13.79 17.08
CA LYS A 83 -7.78 -14.44 17.74
C LYS A 83 -9.01 -14.56 16.84
N LEU A 84 -9.29 -13.56 15.98
CA LEU A 84 -10.51 -13.57 15.16
C LEU A 84 -10.50 -14.68 14.09
N ASN A 85 -9.33 -14.99 13.50
CA ASN A 85 -9.18 -16.12 12.57
C ASN A 85 -8.98 -17.46 13.28
N SER A 86 -8.48 -17.45 14.52
CA SER A 86 -8.17 -18.67 15.27
C SER A 86 -9.39 -19.42 15.80
N LEU A 87 -10.57 -18.79 15.82
CA LEU A 87 -11.83 -19.36 16.28
C LEU A 87 -12.29 -20.60 15.48
N LYS A 88 -11.69 -20.88 14.31
CA LYS A 88 -12.09 -21.98 13.41
C LYS A 88 -10.98 -22.99 13.09
N LEU A 89 -9.83 -22.96 13.76
CA LEU A 89 -8.74 -23.91 13.46
C LEU A 89 -9.04 -25.29 14.08
N PRO A 90 -9.13 -26.37 13.29
CA PRO A 90 -9.28 -27.73 13.81
C PRO A 90 -7.98 -28.22 14.49
N GLY A 91 -8.11 -29.19 15.40
CA GLY A 91 -6.97 -29.86 16.06
C GLY A 91 -6.82 -29.54 17.55
N ASN A 92 -5.76 -30.08 18.16
CA ASN A 92 -5.48 -29.95 19.58
C ASN A 92 -4.92 -28.57 19.94
N ARG A 93 -4.96 -28.21 21.24
CA ARG A 93 -4.49 -26.89 21.74
C ARG A 93 -3.06 -26.56 21.28
N CYS A 94 -2.15 -27.53 21.35
CA CYS A 94 -0.75 -27.35 20.97
C CYS A 94 -0.56 -27.12 19.46
N GLU A 95 -1.27 -27.89 18.63
CA GLU A 95 -1.21 -27.77 17.16
C GLU A 95 -1.74 -26.40 16.70
N ARG A 96 -2.85 -25.94 17.30
CA ARG A 96 -3.38 -24.60 17.05
C ARG A 96 -2.34 -23.53 17.41
N PHE A 97 -1.65 -23.68 18.53
CA PHE A 97 -0.64 -22.71 18.98
C PHE A 97 0.56 -22.63 18.04
N LEU A 98 1.04 -23.77 17.52
CA LEU A 98 2.13 -23.83 16.54
C LEU A 98 1.75 -23.14 15.23
N LYS A 99 0.58 -23.46 14.68
CA LYS A 99 0.04 -22.81 13.47
C LYS A 99 -0.09 -21.29 13.65
N LEU A 100 -0.54 -20.84 14.82
CA LEU A 100 -0.65 -19.41 15.13
C LEU A 100 0.72 -18.72 15.19
N LYS A 101 1.76 -19.39 15.69
CA LYS A 101 3.13 -18.87 15.70
C LYS A 101 3.66 -18.72 14.27
N GLU A 102 3.43 -19.70 13.40
CA GLU A 102 3.83 -19.64 11.99
C GLU A 102 3.11 -18.52 11.25
N GLU A 103 1.80 -18.40 11.43
CA GLU A 103 1.00 -17.32 10.84
C GLU A 103 1.45 -15.93 11.31
N LYS A 104 1.84 -15.77 12.59
CA LYS A 104 2.38 -14.51 13.11
C LYS A 104 3.72 -14.10 12.50
N LYS A 105 4.52 -15.07 12.03
CA LYS A 105 5.82 -14.79 11.38
C LYS A 105 5.64 -14.23 9.96
N LYS A 106 4.51 -14.49 9.30
CA LYS A 106 4.23 -13.99 7.95
C LYS A 106 4.07 -12.47 7.98
N ARG A 107 5.00 -11.76 7.32
CA ARG A 107 5.03 -10.29 7.27
C ARG A 107 4.18 -9.71 6.14
N TYR A 108 3.87 -10.51 5.12
CA TYR A 108 3.17 -10.07 3.93
C TYR A 108 2.00 -11.01 3.59
N PHE A 109 0.98 -10.42 2.98
CA PHE A 109 -0.07 -11.15 2.27
C PHE A 109 0.01 -10.82 0.79
N VAL A 110 -0.09 -11.86 -0.04
CA VAL A 110 -0.22 -11.68 -1.48
C VAL A 110 -1.69 -11.45 -1.78
N CYS A 111 -1.98 -10.38 -2.51
CA CYS A 111 -3.33 -9.99 -2.88
C CYS A 111 -3.40 -9.74 -4.39
N GLU A 112 -4.46 -10.24 -5.01
CA GLU A 112 -4.85 -9.91 -6.37
C GLU A 112 -5.82 -8.72 -6.34
N CYS A 113 -5.42 -7.61 -6.94
CA CYS A 113 -6.24 -6.41 -7.04
C CYS A 113 -6.98 -6.41 -8.38
N LYS A 114 -8.29 -6.71 -8.36
CA LYS A 114 -9.15 -6.66 -9.55
C LYS A 114 -9.78 -5.27 -9.69
N GLY A 115 -9.83 -4.75 -10.92
CA GLY A 115 -10.54 -3.50 -11.24
C GLY A 115 -9.88 -2.20 -10.79
N VAL A 116 -8.58 -2.23 -10.48
CA VAL A 116 -7.79 -1.01 -10.21
C VAL A 116 -7.18 -0.55 -11.54
N PRO A 117 -7.39 0.70 -11.98
CA PRO A 117 -6.65 1.24 -13.12
C PRO A 117 -5.16 1.28 -12.75
N ILE A 118 -4.37 0.51 -13.50
CA ILE A 118 -2.91 0.43 -13.35
C ILE A 118 -2.33 1.42 -14.34
N ASP A 119 -1.58 2.40 -13.84
CA ASP A 119 -0.76 3.26 -14.67
C ASP A 119 0.63 2.65 -14.78
N PHE A 120 1.04 2.39 -16.02
CA PHE A 120 2.36 1.85 -16.36
C PHE A 120 3.31 2.95 -16.86
N SER A 121 2.91 4.22 -16.72
CA SER A 121 3.65 5.42 -17.09
C SER A 121 5.10 5.40 -16.65
#